data_AF-A0A9X2NTK6-F1
#
_entry.id   AF-A0A9X2NTK6-F1
#
_cell.length_a   1.000
_cell.length_b   1.000
_cell.length_c   1.000
_cell.angle_alpha   90.00
_cell.angle_beta   90.00
_cell.angle_gamma   90.00
#
_symmetry.space_group_name_H-M   'P 1'
#
loop_
_entity.id
_entity.type
_entity.pdbx_description
1 polymer ?
#
loop_
_entity_poly.entity_id
_entity_poly.type
_entity_poly.pdbx_seq_one_letter_code
_entity_poly.pdbx_strand_id
1 'polypeptide(L)'
;MINLDKVYLLNPHYHLRHDIHRVVLFSRGGTDQDCSRNWQTFIHPLQAALLSFFTHNRTIRETLPLLCDYFCKSPRTIEKWVAEFIENPQPIYTNSQQGRIYFPKRVLIEAEKAEGNLRFDRLDADSFIWKKLDLKTRRLYTGPAIVTFMLTNRCITHCRYCYADTSTIADTPLPTGRIMELIDEAAQIQVRQVNLIGGEVFLHKDWQSVLKKLVELDIAPEYISTKMPMNSKRIAALTDIGYRGTIQVSLDACDEIVLQTSIGTRKGYTEAVLEGLQMLDESSLDYQVSSVLTTYNCDIGVLARMLQKLTTLKRIRDWRIVPVSNSITKEINEFICLKPKQEQIATLFKQMRPLMAQHSSFPIILGEETMNKQFGKTEGGSCNFSGSECSALTTHLFILPDGQATICEQLYWNPHFIIGDVGRNSLKEVWNSQRALQLYNLTRSDISTRSQCHKCALFDSCFGYQNRCWSDIIKAYEADCWDFPDPRCKFAPEMKNRLDYE
;
A
#
# COMPACT_ATOMS: atom_id res chain seq x y z
N MET A 1 34.92 10.84 13.44
CA MET A 1 34.61 11.86 14.45
C MET A 1 33.53 12.75 13.88
N ILE A 2 32.51 13.11 14.67
CA ILE A 2 31.42 14.00 14.21
C ILE A 2 32.02 15.40 14.01
N ASN A 3 31.70 16.06 12.90
CA ASN A 3 32.12 17.44 12.67
C ASN A 3 31.22 18.39 13.49
N LEU A 4 31.81 19.08 14.47
CA LEU A 4 31.08 19.93 15.40
C LEU A 4 30.45 21.17 14.75
N ASP A 5 31.03 21.64 13.64
CA ASP A 5 30.63 22.88 12.97
C ASP A 5 29.64 22.64 11.83
N LYS A 6 29.30 21.38 11.55
CA LYS A 6 28.29 21.00 10.55
C LYS A 6 26.90 20.92 11.18
N VAL A 7 25.90 21.22 10.35
CA VAL A 7 24.48 20.98 10.64
C VAL A 7 24.12 19.60 10.09
N TYR A 8 23.66 18.72 10.98
CA TYR A 8 23.04 17.47 10.60
C TYR A 8 21.54 17.57 10.88
N LEU A 9 20.71 17.04 9.98
CA LEU A 9 19.26 16.97 10.17
C LEU A 9 18.74 15.55 10.04
N LEU A 10 17.59 15.28 10.66
CA LEU A 10 16.78 14.12 10.31
C LEU A 10 16.50 14.20 8.81
N ASN A 11 16.87 13.14 8.08
CA ASN A 11 16.72 13.09 6.65
C ASN A 11 15.27 13.46 6.28
N PRO A 12 15.03 14.46 5.39
CA PRO A 12 13.70 14.98 5.09
C PRO A 12 12.69 13.92 4.60
N HIS A 13 13.18 12.77 4.12
CA HIS A 13 12.36 11.63 3.73
C HIS A 13 11.85 10.80 4.91
N TYR A 14 12.31 11.04 6.14
CA TYR A 14 11.82 10.35 7.33
C TYR A 14 10.96 11.25 8.20
N HIS A 15 9.91 10.66 8.75
CA HIS A 15 8.92 11.34 9.56
C HIS A 15 8.68 10.60 10.87
N LEU A 16 8.44 11.37 11.93
CA LEU A 16 8.10 10.88 13.25
C LEU A 16 6.63 11.15 13.53
N ARG A 17 5.87 10.09 13.81
CA ARG A 17 4.46 10.19 14.22
C ARG A 17 4.27 9.58 15.60
N HIS A 18 3.74 10.37 16.53
CA HIS A 18 3.38 9.87 17.85
C HIS A 18 2.26 8.84 17.76
N ASP A 19 2.40 7.71 18.46
CA ASP A 19 1.41 6.64 18.47
C ASP A 19 1.11 6.15 19.91
N ILE A 20 0.87 7.12 20.81
CA ILE A 20 0.53 6.97 22.23
C ILE A 20 1.64 6.33 23.08
N HIS A 21 2.02 5.09 22.77
CA HIS A 21 2.95 4.24 23.53
C HIS A 21 4.34 4.16 22.90
N ARG A 22 4.50 4.74 21.71
CA ARG A 22 5.67 4.63 20.83
C ARG A 22 5.64 5.73 19.78
N VAL A 23 6.62 5.72 18.90
CA VAL A 23 6.67 6.59 17.72
C VAL A 23 6.85 5.74 16.48
N VAL A 24 6.12 6.07 15.42
CA VAL A 24 6.32 5.48 14.09
C VAL A 24 7.37 6.32 13.39
N LEU A 25 8.48 5.70 13.02
CA LEU A 25 9.45 6.25 12.06
C LEU A 25 9.14 5.65 10.69
N PHE A 26 8.74 6.49 9.75
CA PHE A 26 8.40 6.04 8.40
C PHE A 26 9.04 6.90 7.32
N SER A 27 9.26 6.31 6.15
CA SER A 27 9.73 7.02 4.97
C SER A 27 8.55 7.58 4.15
N ARG A 28 8.72 8.77 3.59
CA ARG A 28 7.85 9.36 2.57
C ARG A 28 8.69 10.00 1.46
N GLY A 29 8.35 9.68 0.21
CA GLY A 29 9.09 10.15 -0.96
C GLY A 29 10.54 9.66 -0.99
N GLY A 30 11.36 10.31 -1.82
CA GLY A 30 12.78 10.00 -1.99
C GLY A 30 13.05 8.76 -2.84
N THR A 31 14.30 8.60 -3.28
CA THR A 31 14.75 7.41 -3.99
C THR A 31 15.47 6.44 -3.06
N ASP A 32 15.75 5.22 -3.52
CA ASP A 32 16.62 4.30 -2.78
C ASP A 32 18.06 4.83 -2.65
N GLN A 33 18.46 5.87 -3.37
CA GLN A 33 19.76 6.53 -3.14
C GLN A 33 19.69 7.47 -1.92
N ASP A 34 18.54 8.13 -1.75
CA ASP A 34 18.32 9.17 -0.74
C ASP A 34 17.96 8.58 0.63
N CYS A 35 17.20 7.48 0.64
CA CYS A 35 16.64 6.90 1.84
C CYS A 35 16.38 5.38 1.68
N SER A 36 15.89 4.74 2.74
CA SER A 36 15.22 3.45 2.66
C SER A 36 13.75 3.69 2.34
N ARG A 37 13.33 3.47 1.09
CA ARG A 37 11.91 3.59 0.69
C ARG A 37 11.05 2.56 1.39
N ASN A 38 9.76 2.86 1.52
CA ASN A 38 8.75 1.99 2.16
C ASN A 38 9.13 1.55 3.59
N TRP A 39 9.97 2.31 4.26
CA TRP A 39 10.36 2.03 5.63
C TRP A 39 9.24 2.41 6.60
N GLN A 40 8.95 1.52 7.54
CA GLN A 40 8.12 1.79 8.69
C GLN A 40 8.60 0.94 9.87
N THR A 41 8.85 1.57 11.01
CA THR A 41 9.30 0.89 12.23
C THR A 41 8.75 1.60 13.47
N PHE A 42 8.52 0.84 14.54
CA PHE A 42 8.21 1.43 15.85
C PHE A 42 9.51 1.70 16.59
N ILE A 43 9.73 2.95 16.98
CA ILE A 43 10.89 3.36 17.77
C ILE A 43 10.48 3.75 19.18
N HIS A 44 11.45 3.64 20.09
CA HIS A 44 11.25 4.07 21.46
C HIS A 44 11.08 5.60 21.51
N PRO A 45 10.18 6.15 22.34
CA PRO A 45 9.97 7.60 22.34
C PRO A 45 11.21 8.43 22.73
N LEU A 46 12.11 7.93 23.59
CA LEU A 46 13.43 8.55 23.81
C LEU A 46 14.28 8.67 22.54
N GLN A 47 14.17 7.71 21.62
CA GLN A 47 14.90 7.77 20.35
C GLN A 47 14.27 8.81 19.42
N ALA A 48 12.93 8.91 19.42
CA ALA A 48 12.24 9.99 18.71
C ALA A 48 12.59 11.36 19.28
N ALA A 49 12.63 11.51 20.61
CA ALA A 49 13.08 12.72 21.29
C ALA A 49 14.53 13.04 20.92
N LEU A 50 15.44 12.08 20.86
CA LEU A 50 16.82 12.31 20.40
C LEU A 50 16.84 12.83 18.94
N LEU A 51 16.07 12.20 18.05
CA LEU A 51 16.00 12.58 16.64
C LEU A 51 15.32 13.95 16.43
N SER A 52 14.43 14.38 17.32
CA SER A 52 13.75 15.67 17.23
C SER A 52 14.71 16.86 17.34
N PHE A 53 15.83 16.71 18.07
CA PHE A 53 16.87 17.75 18.13
C PHE A 53 17.51 18.04 16.76
N PHE A 54 17.49 17.06 15.85
CA PHE A 54 17.97 17.17 14.48
C PHE A 54 16.89 17.63 13.49
N THR A 55 15.75 18.13 13.99
CA THR A 55 14.74 18.80 13.15
C THR A 55 14.85 20.33 13.20
N HIS A 56 15.96 20.84 13.71
CA HIS A 56 16.26 22.26 13.88
C HIS A 56 17.52 22.64 13.12
N ASN A 57 17.63 23.90 12.68
CA ASN A 57 18.82 24.40 12.03
C ASN A 57 19.89 24.77 13.07
N ARG A 58 20.63 23.77 13.55
CA ARG A 58 21.68 23.92 14.58
C ARG A 58 22.89 23.06 14.23
N THR A 59 24.07 23.57 14.52
CA THR A 59 25.30 22.80 14.46
C THR A 59 25.34 21.73 15.56
N ILE A 60 26.21 20.73 15.43
CA ILE A 60 26.43 19.74 16.49
C ILE A 60 26.95 20.42 17.77
N ARG A 61 27.79 21.45 17.64
CA ARG A 61 28.29 22.27 18.75
C ARG A 61 27.17 22.87 19.59
N GLU A 62 26.10 23.33 18.95
CA GLU A 62 24.91 23.87 19.61
C GLU A 62 23.96 22.77 20.11
N THR A 63 23.86 21.66 19.37
CA THR A 63 22.89 20.59 19.65
C THR A 63 23.33 19.69 20.82
N LEU A 64 24.63 19.40 20.96
CA LEU A 64 25.16 18.51 21.99
C LEU A 64 24.84 18.96 23.42
N PRO A 65 25.05 20.24 23.82
CA PRO A 65 24.70 20.69 25.16
C PRO A 65 23.22 20.48 25.49
N LEU A 66 22.32 20.73 24.53
CA LEU A 66 20.88 20.59 24.71
C LEU A 66 20.47 19.13 24.90
N LEU A 67 21.06 18.21 24.13
CA LEU A 67 20.87 16.78 24.32
C LEU A 67 21.42 16.30 25.67
N CYS A 68 22.59 16.81 26.09
CA CYS A 68 23.18 16.45 27.38
C CYS A 68 22.29 16.85 28.55
N ASP A 69 21.71 18.06 28.49
CA ASP A 69 20.77 18.58 29.47
C ASP A 69 19.49 17.75 29.49
N TYR A 70 18.85 17.54 28.33
CA TYR A 70 17.60 16.78 28.22
C TYR A 70 17.71 15.34 28.72
N PHE A 71 18.78 14.63 28.36
CA PHE A 71 18.95 13.22 28.74
C PHE A 71 19.73 13.03 30.04
N CYS A 72 20.23 14.10 30.66
CA CYS A 72 21.14 14.07 31.81
C CYS A 72 22.34 13.12 31.60
N LYS A 73 23.04 13.26 30.46
CA LYS A 73 24.19 12.42 30.09
C LYS A 73 25.42 13.23 29.71
N SER A 74 26.59 12.60 29.78
CA SER A 74 27.85 13.22 29.39
C SER A 74 27.91 13.46 27.87
N PRO A 75 28.64 14.49 27.40
CA PRO A 75 28.85 14.75 25.97
C PRO A 75 29.35 13.52 25.21
N ARG A 76 30.33 12.80 25.79
CA ARG A 76 30.88 11.57 25.19
C ARG A 76 29.82 10.48 24.99
N THR A 77 28.84 10.38 25.89
CA THR A 77 27.74 9.42 25.77
C THR A 77 26.79 9.81 24.65
N ILE A 78 26.36 11.08 24.61
CA ILE A 78 25.46 11.60 23.58
C ILE A 78 26.11 11.52 22.18
N GLU A 79 27.37 11.90 22.06
CA GLU A 79 28.12 11.78 20.80
C GLU A 79 28.12 10.33 20.29
N LYS A 80 28.33 9.35 21.16
CA LYS A 80 28.26 7.93 20.78
C LYS A 80 26.87 7.55 20.28
N TRP A 81 25.81 8.00 20.95
CA TRP A 81 24.42 7.70 20.54
C TRP A 81 24.09 8.30 19.18
N VAL A 82 24.51 9.54 18.93
CA VAL A 82 24.25 10.26 17.68
C VAL A 82 25.10 9.72 16.53
N ALA A 83 26.37 9.37 16.78
CA ALA A 83 27.32 8.95 15.76
C ALA A 83 26.84 7.76 14.92
N GLU A 84 26.08 6.84 15.50
CA GLU A 84 25.57 5.67 14.79
C GLU A 84 24.50 6.03 13.73
N PHE A 85 23.79 7.16 13.90
CA PHE A 85 22.74 7.62 12.99
C PHE A 85 23.23 8.56 11.89
N ILE A 86 24.41 9.18 12.06
CA ILE A 86 24.96 10.14 11.10
C ILE A 86 25.49 9.40 9.87
N GLU A 87 24.91 9.72 8.71
CA GLU A 87 25.35 9.22 7.40
C GLU A 87 25.50 7.70 7.35
N ASN A 88 24.69 6.99 8.14
CA ASN A 88 24.81 5.55 8.25
C ASN A 88 24.52 4.91 6.87
N PRO A 89 25.47 4.16 6.29
CA PRO A 89 25.37 3.75 4.89
C PRO A 89 24.34 2.64 4.66
N GLN A 90 23.99 1.93 5.72
CA GLN A 90 23.07 0.79 5.73
C GLN A 90 22.13 0.90 6.93
N PRO A 91 20.99 0.18 6.90
CA PRO A 91 20.12 0.07 8.06
C PRO A 91 20.90 -0.42 9.30
N ILE A 92 20.61 0.18 10.44
CA ILE A 92 21.22 -0.15 11.73
C ILE A 92 20.14 -0.60 12.71
N TYR A 93 20.53 -1.08 13.88
CA TYR A 93 19.57 -1.39 14.94
C TYR A 93 20.09 -1.04 16.32
N THR A 94 19.15 -0.81 17.22
CA THR A 94 19.39 -0.68 18.65
C THR A 94 18.68 -1.81 19.39
N ASN A 95 19.07 -2.08 20.63
CA ASN A 95 18.43 -3.11 21.45
C ASN A 95 17.51 -2.46 22.48
N SER A 96 16.32 -3.03 22.67
CA SER A 96 15.37 -2.68 23.72
C SER A 96 14.97 -3.93 24.49
N GLN A 97 14.30 -3.75 25.63
CA GLN A 97 13.71 -4.87 26.39
C GLN A 97 12.64 -5.64 25.59
N GLN A 98 12.09 -5.05 24.53
CA GLN A 98 11.04 -5.64 23.70
C GLN A 98 11.57 -6.18 22.35
N GLY A 99 12.89 -6.13 22.12
CA GLY A 99 13.54 -6.63 20.91
C GLY A 99 14.43 -5.60 20.22
N ARG A 100 14.89 -5.92 19.01
CA ARG A 100 15.67 -5.02 18.16
C ARG A 100 14.77 -3.95 17.54
N ILE A 101 15.21 -2.71 17.59
CA ILE A 101 14.58 -1.58 16.88
C ILE A 101 15.47 -1.23 15.70
N TYR A 102 14.98 -1.47 14.50
CA TYR A 102 15.71 -1.18 13.27
C TYR A 102 15.49 0.26 12.84
N PHE A 103 16.54 0.89 12.31
CA PHE A 103 16.52 2.22 11.73
C PHE A 103 17.00 2.14 10.28
N PRO A 104 16.45 3.00 9.40
CA PRO A 104 16.81 2.98 7.99
C PRO A 104 18.22 3.52 7.76
N LYS A 105 18.71 3.48 6.51
CA LYS A 105 19.97 4.14 6.17
C LYS A 105 19.82 5.66 6.16
N ARG A 106 20.94 6.38 6.33
CA ARG A 106 21.01 7.86 6.26
C ARG A 106 19.96 8.52 7.17
N VAL A 107 19.85 8.09 8.43
CA VAL A 107 18.88 8.63 9.39
C VAL A 107 19.11 10.12 9.60
N LEU A 108 20.35 10.50 9.87
CA LEU A 108 20.80 11.89 9.93
C LEU A 108 21.74 12.16 8.74
N ILE A 109 21.51 13.24 8.02
CA ILE A 109 22.35 13.67 6.89
C ILE A 109 22.88 15.09 7.11
N GLU A 110 24.00 15.42 6.49
CA GLU A 110 24.48 16.81 6.44
C GLU A 110 23.48 17.68 5.68
N ALA A 111 23.20 18.89 6.19
CA ALA A 111 22.22 19.80 5.59
C ALA A 111 22.53 20.17 4.13
N GLU A 112 23.80 20.24 3.78
CA GLU A 112 24.26 20.50 2.41
C GLU A 112 23.86 19.39 1.42
N LYS A 113 23.65 18.15 1.88
CA LYS A 113 23.27 16.99 1.05
C LYS A 113 21.76 16.83 0.85
N ALA A 114 20.95 17.74 1.40
CA ALA A 114 19.49 17.68 1.25
C ALA A 114 18.99 18.22 -0.12
N GLU A 115 19.88 18.74 -0.98
CA GLU A 115 19.67 19.08 -2.41
C GLU A 115 18.27 19.62 -2.79
N GLY A 116 17.79 20.63 -2.05
CA GLY A 116 16.51 21.32 -2.32
C GLY A 116 15.30 20.83 -1.52
N ASN A 117 15.42 19.73 -0.76
CA ASN A 117 14.40 19.22 0.17
C ASN A 117 14.69 19.60 1.63
N LEU A 118 15.42 20.68 1.87
CA LEU A 118 15.81 21.09 3.22
C LEU A 118 14.58 21.43 4.06
N ARG A 119 14.29 20.60 5.07
CA ARG A 119 13.13 20.74 5.96
C ARG A 119 13.56 20.67 7.42
N PHE A 120 13.08 21.62 8.22
CA PHE A 120 13.27 21.66 9.65
C PHE A 120 11.90 21.63 10.34
N ASP A 121 11.46 20.44 10.73
CA ASP A 121 10.14 20.22 11.34
C ASP A 121 10.00 20.85 12.73
N ARG A 122 11.11 21.25 13.37
CA ARG A 122 11.17 21.89 14.70
C ARG A 122 10.31 21.15 15.73
N LEU A 123 10.43 19.82 15.73
CA LEU A 123 9.68 18.95 16.61
C LEU A 123 10.11 19.16 18.06
N ASP A 124 9.12 19.33 18.92
CA ASP A 124 9.33 19.38 20.37
C ASP A 124 9.67 17.97 20.91
N ALA A 125 10.77 17.85 21.64
CA ALA A 125 11.18 16.59 22.26
C ALA A 125 10.17 16.11 23.31
N ASP A 126 9.53 17.04 24.02
CA ASP A 126 8.53 16.74 25.06
C ASP A 126 7.21 16.26 24.46
N SER A 127 7.00 16.42 23.15
CA SER A 127 5.83 15.85 22.48
C SER A 127 5.84 14.31 22.50
N PHE A 128 6.98 13.67 22.76
CA PHE A 128 7.15 12.21 22.76
C PHE A 128 7.00 11.56 24.13
N ILE A 129 6.33 12.22 25.10
CA ILE A 129 6.06 11.62 26.42
C ILE A 129 5.18 10.36 26.28
N TRP A 130 5.53 9.31 27.03
CA TRP A 130 4.78 8.06 27.10
C TRP A 130 4.71 7.55 28.53
N LYS A 131 3.65 6.81 28.86
CA LYS A 131 3.49 6.18 30.19
C LYS A 131 3.81 4.68 30.19
N LYS A 132 3.55 4.01 29.07
CA LYS A 132 3.72 2.56 28.90
C LYS A 132 4.26 2.32 27.50
N LEU A 133 5.37 1.60 27.40
CA LEU A 133 6.02 1.29 26.12
C LEU A 133 5.37 0.06 25.48
N ASP A 134 5.02 0.15 24.20
CA ASP A 134 4.57 -1.00 23.39
C ASP A 134 5.15 -0.96 21.97
N LEU A 135 6.19 -1.74 21.72
CA LEU A 135 6.83 -1.88 20.40
C LEU A 135 6.35 -3.15 19.66
N LYS A 136 5.42 -3.92 20.23
CA LYS A 136 5.04 -5.25 19.72
C LYS A 136 3.68 -5.27 19.04
N THR A 137 2.72 -4.48 19.52
CA THR A 137 1.37 -4.45 18.94
C THR A 137 1.42 -3.93 17.51
N ARG A 138 0.96 -4.69 16.52
CA ARG A 138 1.07 -4.27 15.10
C ARG A 138 0.14 -3.09 14.75
N ARG A 139 -1.01 -2.99 15.41
CA ARG A 139 -2.00 -1.94 15.15
C ARG A 139 -1.60 -0.59 15.71
N LEU A 140 -1.81 0.46 14.90
CA LEU A 140 -1.64 1.85 15.32
C LEU A 140 -2.77 2.28 16.25
N TYR A 141 -2.43 3.01 17.30
CA TYR A 141 -3.39 3.50 18.30
C TYR A 141 -4.06 4.80 17.88
N THR A 142 -3.30 5.72 17.28
CA THR A 142 -3.79 7.06 16.98
C THR A 142 -4.75 7.11 15.78
N GLY A 143 -4.52 6.26 14.79
CA GLY A 143 -5.25 6.25 13.52
C GLY A 143 -4.53 5.40 12.47
N PRO A 144 -5.11 5.20 11.28
CA PRO A 144 -4.45 4.47 10.20
C PRO A 144 -3.18 5.21 9.71
N ALA A 145 -2.21 4.47 9.16
CA ALA A 145 -1.10 5.04 8.40
C ALA A 145 -1.46 5.26 6.94
N ILE A 146 -2.37 4.46 6.40
CA ILE A 146 -2.84 4.56 5.02
C ILE A 146 -4.36 4.60 5.01
N VAL A 147 -4.92 5.50 4.21
CA VAL A 147 -6.36 5.52 3.94
C VAL A 147 -6.56 5.28 2.45
N THR A 148 -7.43 4.35 2.07
CA THR A 148 -7.85 4.17 0.67
C THR A 148 -9.27 4.67 0.50
N PHE A 149 -9.47 5.68 -0.34
CA PHE A 149 -10.78 6.14 -0.76
C PHE A 149 -11.18 5.51 -2.09
N MET A 150 -12.28 4.78 -2.09
CA MET A 150 -12.99 4.43 -3.30
C MET A 150 -13.91 5.59 -3.68
N LEU A 151 -13.43 6.49 -4.54
CA LEU A 151 -14.17 7.73 -4.87
C LEU A 151 -15.49 7.45 -5.60
N THR A 152 -15.54 6.36 -6.35
CA THR A 152 -16.71 5.93 -7.12
C THR A 152 -16.56 4.45 -7.42
N ASN A 153 -17.64 3.70 -7.45
CA ASN A 153 -17.65 2.31 -7.93
C ASN A 153 -18.05 2.17 -9.41
N ARG A 154 -18.39 3.27 -10.08
CA ARG A 154 -18.55 3.31 -11.54
C ARG A 154 -17.21 3.11 -12.23
N CYS A 155 -17.22 2.34 -13.33
CA CYS A 155 -16.07 2.09 -14.19
C CYS A 155 -16.48 2.26 -15.66
N ILE A 156 -15.52 2.56 -16.53
CA ILE A 156 -15.75 2.59 -17.99
C ILE A 156 -15.63 1.20 -18.64
N THR A 157 -15.08 0.22 -17.91
CA THR A 157 -14.86 -1.15 -18.37
C THR A 157 -15.61 -2.15 -17.48
N HIS A 158 -15.93 -3.32 -18.04
CA HIS A 158 -16.64 -4.40 -17.35
C HIS A 158 -15.75 -5.65 -17.30
N CYS A 159 -14.59 -5.55 -16.64
CA CYS A 159 -13.61 -6.62 -16.56
C CYS A 159 -14.23 -7.91 -16.00
N ARG A 160 -14.16 -9.01 -16.78
CA ARG A 160 -14.61 -10.33 -16.34
C ARG A 160 -13.85 -10.82 -15.10
N TYR A 161 -12.61 -10.37 -14.96
CA TYR A 161 -11.73 -10.72 -13.84
C TYR A 161 -11.74 -9.70 -12.69
N CYS A 162 -12.55 -8.63 -12.74
CA CYS A 162 -12.44 -7.53 -11.77
C CYS A 162 -12.62 -8.04 -10.34
N TYR A 163 -11.75 -7.62 -9.42
CA TYR A 163 -12.00 -7.77 -7.99
C TYR A 163 -12.98 -6.71 -7.48
N ALA A 164 -13.02 -5.54 -8.13
CA ALA A 164 -13.82 -4.43 -7.66
C ALA A 164 -15.32 -4.67 -7.86
N ASP A 165 -16.10 -4.33 -6.84
CA ASP A 165 -17.56 -4.30 -6.95
C ASP A 165 -17.99 -3.02 -7.68
N THR A 166 -18.30 -3.16 -8.96
CA THR A 166 -18.88 -2.10 -9.80
C THR A 166 -20.39 -2.25 -9.98
N SER A 167 -21.02 -3.16 -9.25
CA SER A 167 -22.44 -3.52 -9.39
C SER A 167 -23.31 -2.93 -8.29
N THR A 168 -22.79 -2.83 -7.06
CA THR A 168 -23.49 -2.16 -5.96
C THR A 168 -23.76 -0.70 -6.35
N ILE A 169 -24.95 -0.18 -6.05
CA ILE A 169 -25.27 1.22 -6.28
C ILE A 169 -25.18 1.94 -4.94
N ALA A 170 -24.25 2.88 -4.83
CA ALA A 170 -24.22 3.80 -3.70
C ALA A 170 -25.31 4.86 -3.89
N ASP A 171 -26.47 4.66 -3.27
CA ASP A 171 -27.63 5.55 -3.38
C ASP A 171 -27.32 6.98 -2.90
N THR A 172 -26.48 7.09 -1.87
CA THR A 172 -26.03 8.38 -1.32
C THR A 172 -24.50 8.41 -1.30
N PRO A 173 -23.85 8.79 -2.42
CA PRO A 173 -22.40 8.95 -2.45
C PRO A 173 -21.94 10.04 -1.48
N LEU A 174 -20.77 9.87 -0.90
CA LEU A 174 -20.16 10.82 0.00
C LEU A 174 -19.95 12.16 -0.71
N PRO A 175 -20.48 13.28 -0.18
CA PRO A 175 -20.29 14.58 -0.81
C PRO A 175 -18.82 14.98 -0.86
N THR A 176 -18.39 15.66 -1.94
CA THR A 176 -17.02 16.16 -2.09
C THR A 176 -16.58 17.00 -0.89
N GLY A 177 -17.46 17.82 -0.31
CA GLY A 177 -17.16 18.58 0.90
C GLY A 177 -16.71 17.68 2.06
N ARG A 178 -17.42 16.56 2.30
CA ARG A 178 -17.04 15.60 3.33
C ARG A 178 -15.74 14.86 2.99
N ILE A 179 -15.49 14.54 1.73
CA ILE A 179 -14.19 13.98 1.29
C ILE A 179 -13.06 14.96 1.63
N MET A 180 -13.24 16.27 1.37
CA MET A 180 -12.24 17.28 1.70
C MET A 180 -11.99 17.38 3.20
N GLU A 181 -13.02 17.34 4.03
CA GLU A 181 -12.88 17.32 5.49
C GLU A 181 -12.10 16.09 5.96
N LEU A 182 -12.41 14.91 5.44
CA LEU A 182 -11.70 13.68 5.78
C LEU A 182 -10.22 13.71 5.36
N ILE A 183 -9.88 14.42 4.29
CA ILE A 183 -8.50 14.66 3.89
C ILE A 183 -7.77 15.55 4.92
N ASP A 184 -8.43 16.57 5.45
CA ASP A 184 -7.86 17.38 6.54
C ASP A 184 -7.68 16.54 7.81
N GLU A 185 -8.67 15.73 8.17
CA GLU A 185 -8.58 14.80 9.29
C GLU A 185 -7.40 13.82 9.11
N ALA A 186 -7.19 13.31 7.88
CA ALA A 186 -6.08 12.41 7.56
C ALA A 186 -4.73 13.10 7.79
N ALA A 187 -4.58 14.34 7.34
CA ALA A 187 -3.37 15.13 7.57
C ALA A 187 -3.15 15.41 9.08
N GLN A 188 -4.20 15.78 9.81
CA GLN A 188 -4.16 16.05 11.25
C GLN A 188 -3.70 14.85 12.08
N ILE A 189 -4.15 13.64 11.73
CA ILE A 189 -3.70 12.40 12.38
C ILE A 189 -2.42 11.81 11.76
N GLN A 190 -1.73 12.59 10.92
CA GLN A 190 -0.46 12.22 10.28
C GLN A 190 -0.56 10.90 9.48
N VAL A 191 -1.62 10.74 8.69
CA VAL A 191 -1.70 9.68 7.68
C VAL A 191 -0.51 9.81 6.74
N ARG A 192 0.16 8.71 6.46
CA ARG A 192 1.33 8.66 5.58
C ARG A 192 0.94 8.90 4.12
N GLN A 193 -0.17 8.28 3.69
CA GLN A 193 -0.60 8.26 2.30
C GLN A 193 -2.11 8.05 2.21
N VAL A 194 -2.75 8.74 1.27
CA VAL A 194 -4.13 8.53 0.89
C VAL A 194 -4.18 7.98 -0.54
N ASN A 195 -4.64 6.75 -0.68
CA ASN A 195 -4.85 6.12 -1.97
C ASN A 195 -6.21 6.51 -2.55
N LEU A 196 -6.24 6.78 -3.85
CA LEU A 196 -7.47 6.95 -4.61
C LEU A 196 -7.68 5.72 -5.48
N ILE A 197 -8.79 5.03 -5.24
CA ILE A 197 -9.25 3.90 -6.04
C ILE A 197 -10.69 4.16 -6.50
N GLY A 198 -11.27 3.17 -7.16
CA GLY A 198 -12.64 3.20 -7.60
C GLY A 198 -12.99 1.97 -8.42
N GLY A 199 -14.08 2.07 -9.18
CA GLY A 199 -14.12 1.43 -10.49
C GLY A 199 -13.17 2.13 -11.45
N GLU A 200 -13.28 3.46 -11.58
CA GLU A 200 -12.36 4.32 -12.34
C GLU A 200 -12.29 5.72 -11.69
N VAL A 201 -11.11 6.12 -11.22
CA VAL A 201 -10.87 7.37 -10.47
C VAL A 201 -11.28 8.59 -11.30
N PHE A 202 -10.93 8.59 -12.59
CA PHE A 202 -11.17 9.74 -13.47
C PHE A 202 -12.64 9.96 -13.84
N LEU A 203 -13.55 9.07 -13.42
CA LEU A 203 -15.00 9.27 -13.53
C LEU A 203 -15.61 10.07 -12.36
N HIS A 204 -14.87 10.27 -11.27
CA HIS A 204 -15.36 11.10 -10.17
C HIS A 204 -15.29 12.58 -10.57
N LYS A 205 -16.43 13.29 -10.55
CA LYS A 205 -16.54 14.67 -11.08
C LYS A 205 -15.51 15.65 -10.49
N ASP A 206 -15.14 15.46 -9.23
CA ASP A 206 -14.24 16.36 -8.49
C ASP A 206 -12.87 15.73 -8.20
N TRP A 207 -12.44 14.71 -8.98
CA TRP A 207 -11.15 14.04 -8.77
C TRP A 207 -9.96 15.02 -8.75
N GLN A 208 -10.01 16.08 -9.57
CA GLN A 208 -8.95 17.10 -9.65
C GLN A 208 -8.78 17.84 -8.33
N SER A 209 -9.88 18.33 -7.76
CA SER A 209 -9.87 19.05 -6.48
C SER A 209 -9.42 18.14 -5.34
N VAL A 210 -9.88 16.89 -5.32
CA VAL A 210 -9.47 15.88 -4.33
C VAL A 210 -7.97 15.61 -4.41
N LEU A 211 -7.45 15.32 -5.61
CA LEU A 211 -6.04 15.03 -5.81
C LEU A 211 -5.17 16.26 -5.49
N LYS A 212 -5.60 17.46 -5.88
CA LYS A 212 -4.90 18.71 -5.58
C LYS A 212 -4.70 18.90 -4.09
N LYS A 213 -5.76 18.72 -3.30
CA LYS A 213 -5.67 18.83 -1.84
C LYS A 213 -4.71 17.81 -1.23
N LEU A 214 -4.71 16.57 -1.74
CA LEU A 214 -3.78 15.54 -1.29
C LEU A 214 -2.32 15.87 -1.63
N VAL A 215 -2.06 16.48 -2.78
CA VAL A 215 -0.72 16.95 -3.18
C VAL A 215 -0.26 18.11 -2.30
N GLU A 216 -1.13 19.10 -2.05
CA GLU A 216 -0.84 20.24 -1.17
C GLU A 216 -0.48 19.82 0.27
N LEU A 217 -1.09 18.73 0.75
CA LEU A 217 -0.84 18.15 2.07
C LEU A 217 0.26 17.07 2.09
N ASP A 218 0.94 16.83 0.96
CA ASP A 218 2.01 15.83 0.82
C ASP A 218 1.57 14.41 1.25
N ILE A 219 0.33 14.03 0.93
CA ILE A 219 -0.27 12.71 1.24
C ILE A 219 -0.92 12.06 0.02
N ALA A 220 -0.57 12.52 -1.18
CA ALA A 220 -1.07 12.00 -2.46
C ALA A 220 -0.73 10.51 -2.67
N PRO A 221 -1.53 9.80 -3.50
CA PRO A 221 -1.27 8.40 -3.83
C PRO A 221 0.05 8.24 -4.59
N GLU A 222 0.83 7.20 -4.24
CA GLU A 222 2.04 6.84 -4.99
C GLU A 222 1.76 6.47 -6.44
N TYR A 223 0.57 5.95 -6.73
CA TYR A 223 0.12 5.69 -8.08
C TYR A 223 -1.40 5.84 -8.22
N ILE A 224 -1.85 6.19 -9.42
CA ILE A 224 -3.25 6.13 -9.84
C ILE A 224 -3.34 5.09 -10.95
N SER A 225 -4.14 4.04 -10.72
CA SER A 225 -4.45 3.03 -11.75
C SER A 225 -5.63 3.49 -12.60
N THR A 226 -5.53 3.31 -13.91
CA THR A 226 -6.55 3.73 -14.87
C THR A 226 -6.70 2.74 -16.02
N LYS A 227 -7.95 2.52 -16.44
CA LYS A 227 -8.28 1.98 -17.78
C LYS A 227 -8.85 3.08 -18.68
N MET A 228 -9.05 4.28 -18.16
CA MET A 228 -9.46 5.43 -18.96
C MET A 228 -8.34 5.86 -19.91
N PRO A 229 -8.60 5.88 -21.24
CA PRO A 229 -7.63 6.39 -22.21
C PRO A 229 -7.23 7.82 -21.84
N MET A 230 -5.93 8.07 -21.69
CA MET A 230 -5.42 9.40 -21.36
C MET A 230 -5.64 10.38 -22.52
N ASN A 231 -5.77 11.66 -22.19
CA ASN A 231 -5.90 12.73 -23.17
C ASN A 231 -5.19 13.99 -22.68
N SER A 232 -5.00 14.96 -23.57
CA SER A 232 -4.31 16.22 -23.27
C SER A 232 -4.89 16.96 -22.07
N LYS A 233 -6.22 16.99 -21.91
CA LYS A 233 -6.88 17.65 -20.77
C LYS A 233 -6.55 16.99 -19.43
N ARG A 234 -6.56 15.66 -19.35
CA ARG A 234 -6.24 14.94 -18.10
C ARG A 234 -4.75 15.03 -17.76
N ILE A 235 -3.88 14.95 -18.78
CA ILE A 235 -2.43 15.10 -18.60
C ILE A 235 -2.12 16.51 -18.09
N ALA A 236 -2.66 17.55 -18.74
CA ALA A 236 -2.49 18.93 -18.29
C ALA A 236 -3.00 19.12 -16.85
N ALA A 237 -4.18 18.60 -16.51
CA ALA A 237 -4.71 18.69 -15.15
C ALA A 237 -3.79 18.01 -14.11
N LEU A 238 -3.26 16.81 -14.40
CA LEU A 238 -2.33 16.12 -13.50
C LEU A 238 -1.01 16.89 -13.31
N THR A 239 -0.48 17.45 -14.40
CA THR A 239 0.73 18.29 -14.39
C THR A 239 0.50 19.58 -13.60
N ASP A 240 -0.61 20.29 -13.84
CA ASP A 240 -0.96 21.55 -13.16
C ASP A 240 -1.20 21.35 -11.66
N ILE A 241 -1.76 20.20 -11.28
CA ILE A 241 -1.90 19.79 -9.88
C ILE A 241 -0.53 19.55 -9.22
N GLY A 242 0.51 19.29 -10.00
CA GLY A 242 1.83 18.91 -9.49
C GLY A 242 1.88 17.47 -8.99
N TYR A 243 1.03 16.58 -9.54
CA TYR A 243 1.03 15.17 -9.15
C TYR A 243 2.35 14.49 -9.53
N ARG A 244 3.03 13.89 -8.56
CA ARG A 244 4.34 13.23 -8.72
C ARG A 244 4.28 11.71 -8.65
N GLY A 245 3.11 11.13 -8.39
CA GLY A 245 2.95 9.68 -8.38
C GLY A 245 2.89 9.10 -9.80
N THR A 246 2.98 7.78 -9.89
CA THR A 246 2.98 7.07 -11.18
C THR A 246 1.55 6.88 -11.71
N ILE A 247 1.32 7.16 -12.99
CA ILE A 247 0.10 6.75 -13.68
C ILE A 247 0.28 5.29 -14.14
N GLN A 248 -0.45 4.36 -13.52
CA GLN A 248 -0.46 2.97 -13.95
C GLN A 248 -1.58 2.77 -14.98
N VAL A 249 -1.21 2.63 -16.24
CA VAL A 249 -2.16 2.33 -17.33
C VAL A 249 -2.38 0.82 -17.37
N SER A 250 -3.62 0.38 -17.28
CA SER A 250 -3.98 -1.02 -17.39
C SER A 250 -4.30 -1.36 -18.85
N LEU A 251 -3.52 -2.24 -19.44
CA LEU A 251 -3.71 -2.69 -20.83
C LEU A 251 -3.32 -4.16 -20.94
N ASP A 252 -4.29 -5.03 -21.22
CA ASP A 252 -4.07 -6.49 -21.20
C ASP A 252 -3.61 -7.04 -22.56
N ALA A 253 -3.92 -6.35 -23.65
CA ALA A 253 -3.56 -6.70 -25.02
C ALA A 253 -3.64 -5.47 -25.94
N CYS A 254 -2.87 -5.48 -27.03
CA CYS A 254 -3.02 -4.55 -28.17
C CYS A 254 -3.92 -5.18 -29.23
N ASP A 255 -5.09 -5.66 -28.83
CA ASP A 255 -6.01 -6.42 -29.67
C ASP A 255 -7.45 -6.10 -29.26
N GLU A 256 -8.21 -5.49 -30.18
CA GLU A 256 -9.57 -5.00 -29.90
C GLU A 256 -10.52 -6.13 -29.52
N ILE A 257 -10.40 -7.31 -30.13
CA ILE A 257 -11.29 -8.44 -29.84
C ILE A 257 -11.00 -8.98 -28.44
N VAL A 258 -9.72 -9.13 -28.08
CA VAL A 258 -9.30 -9.55 -26.74
C VAL A 258 -9.83 -8.57 -25.69
N LEU A 259 -9.69 -7.26 -25.90
CA LEU A 259 -10.17 -6.26 -24.92
C LEU A 259 -11.71 -6.20 -24.84
N GLN A 260 -12.42 -6.23 -25.97
CA GLN A 260 -13.89 -6.24 -25.96
C GLN A 260 -14.45 -7.45 -25.19
N THR A 261 -13.86 -8.62 -25.40
CA THR A 261 -14.32 -9.87 -24.76
C THR A 261 -13.94 -9.97 -23.29
N SER A 262 -12.72 -9.56 -22.92
CA SER A 262 -12.20 -9.68 -21.55
C SER A 262 -12.63 -8.54 -20.62
N ILE A 263 -12.73 -7.32 -21.15
CA ILE A 263 -12.98 -6.10 -20.37
C ILE A 263 -14.18 -5.26 -20.84
N GLY A 264 -14.95 -5.74 -21.81
CA GLY A 264 -16.25 -5.14 -22.17
C GLY A 264 -16.12 -3.72 -22.72
N THR A 265 -15.06 -3.43 -23.46
CA THR A 265 -14.80 -2.11 -24.04
C THR A 265 -15.61 -1.88 -25.32
N ARG A 266 -15.70 -0.61 -25.73
CA ARG A 266 -16.31 -0.22 -27.01
C ARG A 266 -15.28 -0.25 -28.13
N LYS A 267 -15.75 -0.28 -29.39
CA LYS A 267 -14.90 -0.11 -30.57
C LYS A 267 -14.08 1.19 -30.49
N GLY A 268 -12.81 1.13 -30.86
CA GLY A 268 -11.87 2.26 -30.81
C GLY A 268 -11.18 2.47 -29.46
N TYR A 269 -11.47 1.65 -28.44
CA TYR A 269 -10.84 1.76 -27.12
C TYR A 269 -9.33 1.49 -27.19
N THR A 270 -8.91 0.46 -27.93
CA THR A 270 -7.51 0.04 -28.01
C THR A 270 -6.65 1.18 -28.57
N GLU A 271 -7.09 1.77 -29.68
CA GLU A 271 -6.42 2.89 -30.34
C GLU A 271 -6.34 4.09 -29.40
N ALA A 272 -7.44 4.43 -28.72
CA ALA A 272 -7.46 5.54 -27.77
C ALA A 272 -6.49 5.34 -26.59
N VAL A 273 -6.36 4.11 -26.06
CA VAL A 273 -5.38 3.83 -24.99
C VAL A 273 -3.95 3.97 -25.52
N LEU A 274 -3.66 3.48 -26.73
CA LEU A 274 -2.34 3.60 -27.35
C LEU A 274 -1.95 5.05 -27.64
N GLU A 275 -2.88 5.86 -28.15
CA GLU A 275 -2.70 7.31 -28.31
C GLU A 275 -2.47 7.98 -26.94
N GLY A 276 -3.23 7.60 -25.92
CA GLY A 276 -3.05 8.10 -24.55
C GLY A 276 -1.68 7.75 -23.96
N LEU A 277 -1.14 6.57 -24.26
CA LEU A 277 0.21 6.17 -23.88
C LEU A 277 1.28 7.01 -24.58
N GLN A 278 1.10 7.33 -25.87
CA GLN A 278 2.01 8.24 -26.58
C GLN A 278 2.00 9.64 -25.96
N MET A 279 0.82 10.18 -25.63
CA MET A 279 0.73 11.48 -24.96
C MET A 279 1.37 11.47 -23.56
N LEU A 280 1.25 10.37 -22.81
CA LEU A 280 1.95 10.20 -21.54
C LEU A 280 3.47 10.17 -21.73
N ASP A 281 3.95 9.46 -22.76
CA ASP A 281 5.37 9.36 -23.10
C ASP A 281 6.01 10.69 -23.54
N GLU A 282 5.21 11.59 -24.10
CA GLU A 282 5.61 12.96 -24.45
C GLU A 282 5.51 13.93 -23.27
N SER A 283 4.89 13.52 -22.16
CA SER A 283 4.68 14.35 -20.98
C SER A 283 5.81 14.23 -19.94
N SER A 284 5.73 15.05 -18.89
CA SER A 284 6.63 14.96 -17.73
C SER A 284 6.18 13.95 -16.67
N LEU A 285 5.01 13.32 -16.82
CA LEU A 285 4.44 12.42 -15.83
C LEU A 285 5.14 11.05 -15.88
N ASP A 286 5.36 10.46 -14.71
CA ASP A 286 5.82 9.09 -14.61
C ASP A 286 4.66 8.14 -14.86
N TYR A 287 4.89 7.11 -15.67
CA TYR A 287 3.86 6.12 -15.97
C TYR A 287 4.45 4.72 -16.13
N GLN A 288 3.59 3.72 -15.91
CA GLN A 288 3.90 2.32 -16.11
C GLN A 288 2.71 1.61 -16.75
N VAL A 289 2.95 0.42 -17.32
CA VAL A 289 1.88 -0.43 -17.86
C VAL A 289 1.72 -1.68 -17.00
N SER A 290 0.48 -2.08 -16.74
CA SER A 290 0.20 -3.36 -16.10
C SER A 290 -0.86 -4.14 -16.88
N SER A 291 -0.61 -5.43 -17.04
CA SER A 291 -1.48 -6.38 -17.74
C SER A 291 -1.88 -7.51 -16.79
N VAL A 292 -3.17 -7.79 -16.73
CA VAL A 292 -3.68 -9.00 -16.05
C VAL A 292 -3.66 -10.14 -17.07
N LEU A 293 -2.95 -11.21 -16.72
CA LEU A 293 -2.84 -12.40 -17.56
C LEU A 293 -4.01 -13.35 -17.26
N THR A 294 -4.86 -13.55 -18.26
CA THR A 294 -6.04 -14.42 -18.26
C THR A 294 -5.97 -15.39 -19.44
N THR A 295 -6.92 -16.32 -19.55
CA THR A 295 -7.03 -17.19 -20.73
C THR A 295 -7.24 -16.43 -22.05
N TYR A 296 -7.70 -15.18 -22.02
CA TYR A 296 -7.87 -14.35 -23.22
C TYR A 296 -6.56 -13.86 -23.84
N ASN A 297 -5.50 -13.69 -23.04
CA ASN A 297 -4.22 -13.11 -23.47
C ASN A 297 -3.00 -13.95 -23.05
N CYS A 298 -3.20 -15.16 -22.53
CA CYS A 298 -2.14 -16.13 -22.23
C CYS A 298 -1.59 -16.78 -23.50
N ASP A 299 -1.07 -15.95 -24.41
CA ASP A 299 -0.53 -16.32 -25.71
C ASP A 299 0.72 -15.47 -26.01
N ILE A 300 1.77 -16.12 -26.50
CA ILE A 300 3.06 -15.46 -26.77
C ILE A 300 2.94 -14.43 -27.90
N GLY A 301 2.10 -14.68 -28.90
CA GLY A 301 1.86 -13.73 -29.98
C GLY A 301 1.16 -12.46 -29.49
N VAL A 302 0.19 -12.59 -28.57
CA VAL A 302 -0.47 -11.43 -27.94
C VAL A 302 0.53 -10.59 -27.13
N LEU A 303 1.34 -11.23 -26.28
CA LEU A 303 2.33 -10.52 -25.47
C LEU A 303 3.49 -9.95 -26.31
N ALA A 304 3.90 -10.63 -27.39
CA ALA A 304 4.91 -10.10 -28.32
C ALA A 304 4.40 -8.86 -29.05
N ARG A 305 3.12 -8.82 -29.46
CA ARG A 305 2.49 -7.62 -30.03
C ARG A 305 2.45 -6.46 -29.03
N MET A 306 2.09 -6.75 -27.77
CA MET A 306 2.17 -5.77 -26.67
C MET A 306 3.59 -5.22 -26.53
N LEU A 307 4.59 -6.11 -26.44
CA LEU A 307 6.00 -5.73 -26.33
C LEU A 307 6.42 -4.81 -27.48
N GLN A 308 6.11 -5.18 -28.72
CA GLN A 308 6.43 -4.39 -29.91
C GLN A 308 5.84 -2.98 -29.86
N LYS A 309 4.62 -2.81 -29.32
CA LYS A 309 4.02 -1.49 -29.16
C LYS A 309 4.70 -0.71 -28.05
N LEU A 310 4.93 -1.32 -26.89
CA LEU A 310 5.50 -0.64 -25.73
C LEU A 310 6.96 -0.24 -25.94
N THR A 311 7.75 -0.98 -26.72
CA THR A 311 9.15 -0.61 -27.04
C THR A 311 9.28 0.62 -27.93
N THR A 312 8.19 1.10 -28.51
CA THR A 312 8.18 2.40 -29.22
C THR A 312 8.17 3.60 -28.28
N LEU A 313 7.82 3.38 -27.01
CA LEU A 313 7.76 4.40 -25.97
C LEU A 313 9.14 4.56 -25.30
N LYS A 314 9.50 5.79 -24.94
CA LYS A 314 10.85 6.14 -24.46
C LYS A 314 10.96 6.24 -22.94
N ARG A 315 9.87 6.57 -22.26
CA ARG A 315 9.83 6.93 -20.82
C ARG A 315 9.01 5.97 -19.96
N ILE A 316 8.52 4.86 -20.53
CA ILE A 316 7.82 3.83 -19.76
C ILE A 316 8.73 3.32 -18.63
N ARG A 317 8.23 3.37 -17.40
CA ARG A 317 9.00 2.97 -16.22
C ARG A 317 9.23 1.47 -16.15
N ASP A 318 8.15 0.70 -16.31
CA ASP A 318 8.16 -0.75 -16.36
C ASP A 318 6.85 -1.29 -16.95
N TRP A 319 6.86 -2.55 -17.37
CA TRP A 319 5.66 -3.32 -17.73
C TRP A 319 5.50 -4.54 -16.82
N ARG A 320 4.37 -4.62 -16.13
CA ARG A 320 4.06 -5.73 -15.21
C ARG A 320 3.03 -6.67 -15.79
N ILE A 321 3.33 -7.96 -15.83
CA ILE A 321 2.42 -9.01 -16.30
C ILE A 321 2.10 -9.91 -15.11
N VAL A 322 0.87 -9.81 -14.59
CA VAL A 322 0.46 -10.48 -13.36
C VAL A 322 -0.67 -11.47 -13.65
N PRO A 323 -0.52 -12.76 -13.32
CA PRO A 323 -1.59 -13.74 -13.40
C PRO A 323 -2.86 -13.33 -12.64
N VAL A 324 -4.02 -13.62 -13.23
CA VAL A 324 -5.33 -13.29 -12.68
C VAL A 324 -5.62 -13.99 -11.35
N SER A 325 -5.81 -13.22 -10.28
CA SER A 325 -6.13 -13.73 -8.95
C SER A 325 -7.63 -13.75 -8.68
N ASN A 326 -8.11 -14.74 -7.92
CA ASN A 326 -9.53 -14.94 -7.59
C ASN A 326 -10.22 -13.65 -7.08
N SER A 327 -11.45 -13.42 -7.54
CA SER A 327 -12.33 -12.32 -7.12
C SER A 327 -13.47 -12.81 -6.22
N ILE A 328 -13.86 -12.00 -5.23
CA ILE A 328 -15.05 -12.25 -4.39
C ILE A 328 -16.34 -11.83 -5.11
N THR A 329 -16.26 -10.89 -6.06
CA THR A 329 -17.41 -10.25 -6.70
C THR A 329 -17.85 -10.94 -7.98
N LYS A 330 -17.18 -12.03 -8.36
CA LYS A 330 -17.44 -12.79 -9.59
C LYS A 330 -17.82 -14.22 -9.23
N GLU A 331 -18.80 -14.76 -9.96
CA GLU A 331 -19.21 -16.14 -9.82
C GLU A 331 -18.05 -17.09 -10.13
N ILE A 332 -17.76 -18.00 -9.20
CA ILE A 332 -16.55 -18.84 -9.24
C ILE A 332 -16.49 -19.71 -10.50
N ASN A 333 -17.62 -20.25 -10.94
CA ASN A 333 -17.72 -21.12 -12.11
C ASN A 333 -17.38 -20.39 -13.41
N GLU A 334 -17.69 -19.09 -13.50
CA GLU A 334 -17.31 -18.26 -14.64
C GLU A 334 -15.86 -17.80 -14.51
N PHE A 335 -15.43 -17.45 -13.30
CA PHE A 335 -14.11 -16.92 -13.02
C PHE A 335 -12.99 -17.95 -13.28
N ILE A 336 -13.22 -19.22 -12.93
CA ILE A 336 -12.18 -20.26 -13.05
C ILE A 336 -11.75 -20.45 -14.51
N CYS A 337 -12.66 -20.28 -15.47
CA CYS A 337 -12.36 -20.33 -16.91
C CYS A 337 -11.44 -19.20 -17.38
N LEU A 338 -11.25 -18.15 -16.56
CA LEU A 338 -10.35 -17.04 -16.86
C LEU A 338 -8.92 -17.32 -16.44
N LYS A 339 -8.68 -18.31 -15.57
CA LYS A 339 -7.34 -18.64 -15.05
C LYS A 339 -6.63 -19.59 -16.01
N PRO A 340 -5.51 -19.20 -16.63
CA PRO A 340 -4.67 -20.15 -17.34
C PRO A 340 -4.05 -21.14 -16.34
N LYS A 341 -3.77 -22.36 -16.76
CA LYS A 341 -3.07 -23.35 -15.91
C LYS A 341 -1.65 -22.89 -15.60
N GLN A 342 -1.12 -23.30 -14.46
CA GLN A 342 0.25 -22.97 -14.03
C GLN A 342 1.29 -23.34 -15.11
N GLU A 343 1.16 -24.49 -15.75
CA GLU A 343 2.06 -24.93 -16.83
C GLU A 343 2.04 -24.01 -18.05
N GLN A 344 0.85 -23.48 -18.40
CA GLN A 344 0.68 -22.55 -19.52
C GLN A 344 1.37 -21.22 -19.22
N ILE A 345 1.20 -20.69 -18.00
CA ILE A 345 1.84 -19.44 -17.57
C ILE A 345 3.36 -19.63 -17.49
N ALA A 346 3.84 -20.72 -16.89
CA ALA A 346 5.27 -21.01 -16.80
C ALA A 346 5.92 -21.13 -18.19
N THR A 347 5.23 -21.78 -19.13
CA THR A 347 5.66 -21.89 -20.53
C THR A 347 5.72 -20.52 -21.19
N LEU A 348 4.66 -19.72 -21.05
CA LEU A 348 4.58 -18.38 -21.62
C LEU A 348 5.68 -17.46 -21.06
N PHE A 349 5.90 -17.47 -19.76
CA PHE A 349 6.95 -16.68 -19.11
C PHE A 349 8.35 -17.12 -19.56
N LYS A 350 8.59 -18.43 -19.73
CA LYS A 350 9.82 -18.95 -20.33
C LYS A 350 10.02 -18.45 -21.76
N GLN A 351 8.96 -18.36 -22.57
CA GLN A 351 9.01 -17.82 -23.93
C GLN A 351 9.18 -16.28 -23.95
N MET A 352 8.67 -15.55 -22.96
CA MET A 352 8.81 -14.10 -22.87
C MET A 352 10.25 -13.67 -22.52
N ARG A 353 10.96 -14.42 -21.66
CA ARG A 353 12.33 -14.09 -21.23
C ARG A 353 13.32 -13.76 -22.37
N PRO A 354 13.44 -14.57 -23.45
CA PRO A 354 14.32 -14.21 -24.56
C PRO A 354 13.86 -12.93 -25.30
N LEU A 355 12.55 -12.72 -25.47
CA LEU A 355 12.03 -11.49 -26.11
C LEU A 355 12.34 -10.24 -25.28
N MET A 356 12.21 -10.35 -23.96
CA MET A 356 12.57 -9.27 -23.03
C MET A 356 14.05 -8.90 -23.15
N ALA A 357 14.93 -9.90 -23.19
CA ALA A 357 16.38 -9.69 -23.29
C ALA A 357 16.82 -9.08 -24.65
N GLN A 358 16.10 -9.40 -25.73
CA GLN A 358 16.45 -8.93 -27.08
C GLN A 358 15.87 -7.56 -27.43
N HIS A 359 14.71 -7.21 -26.87
CA HIS A 359 13.91 -6.09 -27.39
C HIS A 359 13.53 -5.04 -26.36
N SER A 360 13.68 -5.29 -25.06
CA SER A 360 13.20 -4.36 -24.04
C SER A 360 14.23 -3.29 -23.67
N SER A 361 13.82 -2.02 -23.74
CA SER A 361 14.56 -0.87 -23.20
C SER A 361 14.20 -0.55 -21.75
N PHE A 362 13.20 -1.24 -21.18
CA PHE A 362 12.68 -1.01 -19.83
C PHE A 362 12.47 -2.34 -19.07
N PRO A 363 12.39 -2.32 -17.72
CA PRO A 363 12.10 -3.51 -16.92
C PRO A 363 10.73 -4.12 -17.25
N ILE A 364 10.71 -5.44 -17.48
CA ILE A 364 9.48 -6.22 -17.59
C ILE A 364 9.43 -7.17 -16.40
N ILE A 365 8.35 -7.09 -15.61
CA ILE A 365 8.19 -7.83 -14.36
C ILE A 365 7.13 -8.91 -14.57
N LEU A 366 7.54 -10.17 -14.46
CA LEU A 366 6.66 -11.34 -14.55
C LEU A 366 6.24 -11.75 -13.13
N GLY A 367 4.94 -11.69 -12.83
CA GLY A 367 4.37 -11.93 -11.50
C GLY A 367 4.30 -13.41 -11.10
N GLU A 368 5.42 -14.12 -11.18
CA GLU A 368 5.55 -15.56 -10.87
C GLU A 368 5.15 -15.91 -9.45
N GLU A 369 5.35 -14.99 -8.49
CA GLU A 369 4.98 -15.16 -7.09
C GLU A 369 3.49 -15.43 -6.90
N THR A 370 2.64 -14.97 -7.84
CA THR A 370 1.19 -15.18 -7.80
C THR A 370 0.84 -16.68 -7.88
N MET A 371 1.62 -17.45 -8.64
CA MET A 371 1.42 -18.89 -8.80
C MET A 371 2.04 -19.71 -7.65
N ASN A 372 2.99 -19.13 -6.93
CA ASN A 372 3.78 -19.83 -5.91
C ASN A 372 3.13 -19.80 -4.51
N LYS A 373 1.91 -19.27 -4.38
CA LYS A 373 1.16 -19.30 -3.11
C LYS A 373 0.92 -20.75 -2.70
N GLN A 374 1.34 -21.10 -1.49
CA GLN A 374 1.18 -22.43 -0.94
C GLN A 374 -0.01 -22.49 0.02
N PHE A 375 -0.99 -23.33 -0.29
CA PHE A 375 -2.16 -23.59 0.54
C PHE A 375 -1.98 -24.89 1.33
N GLY A 376 -2.55 -24.96 2.54
CA GLY A 376 -2.55 -26.18 3.36
C GLY A 376 -1.19 -26.62 3.92
N LYS A 377 -0.17 -25.74 3.95
CA LYS A 377 1.22 -26.15 4.28
C LYS A 377 1.83 -25.46 5.50
N THR A 378 1.34 -24.29 5.91
CA THR A 378 2.01 -23.51 6.96
C THR A 378 1.66 -24.00 8.37
N GLU A 379 2.70 -24.17 9.19
CA GLU A 379 2.62 -24.48 10.64
C GLU A 379 3.08 -23.30 11.51
N GLY A 380 2.84 -23.38 12.82
CA GLY A 380 3.40 -22.45 13.82
C GLY A 380 2.68 -21.12 13.98
N GLY A 381 1.53 -20.93 13.35
CA GLY A 381 0.68 -19.74 13.50
C GLY A 381 0.80 -18.73 12.37
N SER A 382 0.04 -17.63 12.45
CA SER A 382 -0.10 -16.70 11.31
C SER A 382 1.17 -15.92 10.97
N CYS A 383 2.09 -15.74 11.93
CA CYS A 383 3.38 -15.09 11.68
C CYS A 383 4.26 -15.81 10.66
N ASN A 384 4.00 -17.09 10.39
CA ASN A 384 4.76 -17.88 9.42
C ASN A 384 4.07 -17.94 8.04
N PHE A 385 2.90 -17.33 7.86
CA PHE A 385 2.26 -17.32 6.54
C PHE A 385 3.11 -16.54 5.55
N SER A 386 3.44 -17.18 4.43
CA SER A 386 4.21 -16.58 3.36
C SER A 386 3.43 -15.49 2.63
N GLY A 387 4.18 -14.57 2.01
CA GLY A 387 3.64 -13.42 1.28
C GLY A 387 3.59 -12.15 2.13
N SER A 388 2.94 -11.13 1.59
CA SER A 388 2.80 -9.83 2.26
C SER A 388 1.97 -9.95 3.53
N GLU A 389 2.38 -9.20 4.56
CA GLU A 389 1.62 -9.11 5.79
C GLU A 389 0.30 -8.37 5.60
N CYS A 390 -0.78 -8.86 6.22
CA CYS A 390 -2.07 -8.18 6.18
C CYS A 390 -2.03 -6.82 6.91
N SER A 391 -2.53 -5.77 6.25
CA SER A 391 -2.64 -4.40 6.78
C SER A 391 -4.00 -4.07 7.40
N ALA A 392 -4.99 -4.95 7.22
CA ALA A 392 -6.34 -4.77 7.71
C ALA A 392 -6.34 -4.64 9.23
N LEU A 393 -6.99 -3.58 9.74
CA LEU A 393 -7.04 -3.23 11.16
C LEU A 393 -5.66 -3.04 11.83
N THR A 394 -4.55 -2.96 11.08
CA THR A 394 -3.24 -2.66 11.65
C THR A 394 -2.74 -1.29 11.23
N THR A 395 -2.71 -1.04 9.92
CA THR A 395 -2.16 0.20 9.35
C THR A 395 -3.07 0.86 8.31
N HIS A 396 -4.09 0.15 7.81
CA HIS A 396 -4.85 0.58 6.63
C HIS A 396 -6.36 0.62 6.89
N LEU A 397 -6.99 1.74 6.53
CA LEU A 397 -8.43 1.95 6.52
C LEU A 397 -8.96 2.10 5.08
N PHE A 398 -10.08 1.47 4.75
CA PHE A 398 -10.71 1.58 3.43
C PHE A 398 -12.07 2.26 3.56
N ILE A 399 -12.35 3.21 2.68
CA ILE A 399 -13.58 4.00 2.67
C ILE A 399 -14.29 3.78 1.33
N LEU A 400 -15.54 3.37 1.40
CA LEU A 400 -16.42 3.09 0.28
C LEU A 400 -17.09 4.38 -0.23
N PRO A 401 -17.64 4.38 -1.47
CA PRO A 401 -18.22 5.57 -2.08
C PRO A 401 -19.37 6.22 -1.29
N ASP A 402 -20.06 5.45 -0.44
CA ASP A 402 -21.17 5.91 0.41
C ASP A 402 -20.72 6.38 1.81
N GLY A 403 -19.42 6.35 2.11
CA GLY A 403 -18.86 6.69 3.41
C GLY A 403 -18.75 5.51 4.39
N GLN A 404 -19.24 4.32 4.04
CA GLN A 404 -18.98 3.14 4.89
C GLN A 404 -17.48 2.82 4.89
N ALA A 405 -16.96 2.50 6.07
CA ALA A 405 -15.57 2.12 6.25
C ALA A 405 -15.44 0.60 6.45
N THR A 406 -14.53 -0.01 5.70
CA THR A 406 -14.21 -1.44 5.73
C THR A 406 -12.72 -1.68 5.97
N ILE A 407 -12.31 -2.92 6.17
CA ILE A 407 -10.93 -3.27 6.54
C ILE A 407 -10.06 -3.68 5.35
N CYS A 408 -10.65 -3.92 4.18
CA CYS A 408 -9.95 -4.37 2.97
C CYS A 408 -10.74 -3.99 1.72
N GLU A 409 -10.04 -3.53 0.66
CA GLU A 409 -10.63 -3.22 -0.64
C GLU A 409 -11.29 -4.41 -1.34
N GLN A 410 -11.08 -5.65 -0.89
CA GLN A 410 -11.74 -6.83 -1.48
C GLN A 410 -12.95 -7.31 -0.65
N LEU A 411 -13.19 -6.72 0.52
CA LEU A 411 -14.33 -7.07 1.38
C LEU A 411 -15.51 -6.11 1.22
N TYR A 412 -15.32 -4.96 0.57
CA TYR A 412 -16.35 -3.97 0.20
C TYR A 412 -17.47 -3.82 1.25
N TRP A 413 -18.73 -3.95 0.84
CA TRP A 413 -19.95 -3.84 1.63
C TRP A 413 -20.29 -5.09 2.44
N ASN A 414 -19.37 -6.03 2.63
CA ASN A 414 -19.64 -7.19 3.47
C ASN A 414 -19.88 -6.72 4.92
N PRO A 415 -21.06 -6.98 5.50
CA PRO A 415 -21.46 -6.44 6.80
C PRO A 415 -20.58 -6.93 7.96
N HIS A 416 -19.91 -8.08 7.81
CA HIS A 416 -18.96 -8.56 8.81
C HIS A 416 -17.73 -7.64 8.93
N PHE A 417 -17.41 -6.87 7.91
CA PHE A 417 -16.16 -6.10 7.85
C PHE A 417 -16.36 -4.59 7.82
N ILE A 418 -17.61 -4.12 7.84
CA ILE A 418 -17.92 -2.71 8.07
C ILE A 418 -17.61 -2.36 9.53
N ILE A 419 -16.82 -1.30 9.71
CA ILE A 419 -16.30 -0.86 11.01
C ILE A 419 -16.77 0.54 11.42
N GLY A 420 -17.47 1.24 10.55
CA GLY A 420 -18.06 2.55 10.84
C GLY A 420 -18.51 3.29 9.59
N ASP A 421 -18.96 4.53 9.77
CA ASP A 421 -19.45 5.42 8.71
C ASP A 421 -18.76 6.79 8.86
N VAL A 422 -17.89 7.12 7.89
CA VAL A 422 -17.17 8.40 7.88
C VAL A 422 -18.02 9.57 7.40
N GLY A 423 -19.23 9.32 6.92
CA GLY A 423 -20.23 10.35 6.65
C GLY A 423 -20.76 11.01 7.94
N ARG A 424 -20.60 10.35 9.10
CA ARG A 424 -21.07 10.82 10.41
C ARG A 424 -19.98 10.91 11.46
N ASN A 425 -18.90 10.16 11.29
CA ASN A 425 -17.79 10.09 12.23
C ASN A 425 -16.48 10.51 11.56
N SER A 426 -15.53 10.94 12.38
CA SER A 426 -14.15 11.19 11.94
C SER A 426 -13.40 9.89 11.64
N LEU A 427 -12.31 9.98 10.89
CA LEU A 427 -11.40 8.86 10.61
C LEU A 427 -10.89 8.20 11.91
N LYS A 428 -10.58 9.03 12.90
CA LYS A 428 -10.06 8.59 14.20
C LYS A 428 -11.11 7.83 15.02
N GLU A 429 -12.35 8.29 14.99
CA GLU A 429 -13.48 7.61 15.66
C GLU A 429 -13.80 6.28 15.01
N VAL A 430 -13.86 6.23 13.68
CA VAL A 430 -14.09 4.97 12.94
C VAL A 430 -12.95 3.98 13.17
N TRP A 431 -11.70 4.45 13.13
CA TRP A 431 -10.54 3.61 13.43
C TRP A 431 -10.67 3.02 14.83
N ASN A 432 -10.98 3.82 15.84
CA ASN A 432 -11.08 3.39 17.23
C ASN A 432 -12.49 2.95 17.65
N SER A 433 -13.36 2.63 16.70
CA SER A 433 -14.72 2.22 17.00
C SER A 433 -14.72 0.90 17.77
N GLN A 434 -15.77 0.67 18.57
CA GLN A 434 -15.96 -0.61 19.25
C GLN A 434 -15.92 -1.77 18.26
N ARG A 435 -16.52 -1.59 17.07
CA ARG A 435 -16.56 -2.61 16.03
C ARG A 435 -15.16 -2.93 15.48
N ALA A 436 -14.34 -1.92 15.19
CA ALA A 436 -12.97 -2.11 14.74
C ALA A 436 -12.12 -2.82 15.80
N LEU A 437 -12.25 -2.41 17.06
CA LEU A 437 -11.50 -3.00 18.17
C LEU A 437 -11.94 -4.44 18.47
N GLN A 438 -13.23 -4.77 18.32
CA GLN A 438 -13.72 -6.15 18.45
C GLN A 438 -13.17 -7.06 17.35
N LEU A 439 -13.20 -6.62 16.08
CA LEU A 439 -12.63 -7.39 14.97
C LEU A 439 -11.11 -7.57 15.08
N TYR A 440 -10.41 -6.58 15.65
CA TYR A 440 -8.98 -6.68 15.91
C TYR A 440 -8.65 -7.65 17.05
N ASN A 441 -9.50 -7.73 18.07
CA ASN A 441 -9.28 -8.53 19.28
C ASN A 441 -10.23 -9.74 19.37
N LEU A 442 -10.46 -10.44 18.26
CA LEU A 442 -11.31 -11.62 18.23
C LEU A 442 -10.83 -12.66 19.24
N THR A 443 -11.78 -13.15 20.04
CA THR A 443 -11.59 -14.21 21.02
C THR A 443 -12.14 -15.53 20.50
N ARG A 444 -11.83 -16.64 21.18
CA ARG A 444 -12.33 -17.97 20.78
C ARG A 444 -13.86 -18.03 20.74
N SER A 445 -14.55 -17.29 21.61
CA SER A 445 -16.02 -17.23 21.63
C SER A 445 -16.62 -16.50 20.44
N ASP A 446 -15.85 -15.66 19.75
CA ASP A 446 -16.29 -14.96 18.53
C ASP A 446 -16.20 -15.85 17.29
N ILE A 447 -15.53 -17.01 17.40
CA ILE A 447 -15.36 -17.96 16.31
C ILE A 447 -16.43 -19.05 16.41
N SER A 448 -17.10 -19.27 15.29
CA SER A 448 -18.09 -20.33 15.08
C SER A 448 -17.53 -21.69 15.46
N THR A 449 -18.38 -22.52 16.07
CA THR A 449 -18.07 -23.92 16.38
C THR A 449 -17.83 -24.77 15.12
N ARG A 450 -18.25 -24.28 13.94
CA ARG A 450 -17.93 -24.88 12.63
C ARG A 450 -16.48 -24.68 12.21
N SER A 451 -15.82 -23.61 12.68
CA SER A 451 -14.43 -23.30 12.32
C SER A 451 -13.45 -24.11 13.16
N GLN A 452 -12.45 -24.71 12.50
CA GLN A 452 -11.38 -25.43 13.20
C GLN A 452 -10.58 -24.52 14.15
N CYS A 453 -10.58 -23.20 13.90
CA CYS A 453 -9.92 -22.23 14.78
C CYS A 453 -10.51 -22.20 16.19
N HIS A 454 -11.79 -22.53 16.37
CA HIS A 454 -12.48 -22.49 17.67
C HIS A 454 -11.75 -23.32 18.75
N LYS A 455 -11.27 -24.52 18.38
CA LYS A 455 -10.58 -25.46 19.27
C LYS A 455 -9.06 -25.53 19.04
N CYS A 456 -8.51 -24.71 18.14
CA CYS A 456 -7.12 -24.81 17.73
C CYS A 456 -6.15 -24.37 18.84
N ALA A 457 -5.09 -25.15 19.10
CA ALA A 457 -4.04 -24.78 20.06
C ALA A 457 -3.24 -23.54 19.63
N LEU A 458 -3.21 -23.22 18.33
CA LEU A 458 -2.50 -22.06 17.76
C LEU A 458 -3.37 -20.79 17.64
N PHE A 459 -4.55 -20.76 18.26
CA PHE A 459 -5.45 -19.60 18.16
C PHE A 459 -4.74 -18.29 18.53
N ASP A 460 -4.09 -18.24 19.69
CA ASP A 460 -3.50 -16.99 20.19
C ASP A 460 -2.33 -16.52 19.32
N SER A 461 -1.54 -17.43 18.73
CA SER A 461 -0.47 -17.04 17.79
C SER A 461 -1.04 -16.58 16.44
N CYS A 462 -2.14 -17.16 15.98
CA CYS A 462 -2.82 -16.75 14.75
C CYS A 462 -3.51 -15.40 14.89
N PHE A 463 -4.37 -15.26 15.90
CA PHE A 463 -5.23 -14.08 16.13
C PHE A 463 -4.49 -12.96 16.87
N GLY A 464 -3.40 -13.25 17.57
CA GLY A 464 -2.53 -12.22 18.16
C GLY A 464 -1.62 -11.54 17.14
N TYR A 465 -1.04 -12.28 16.19
CA TYR A 465 -0.18 -11.68 15.16
C TYR A 465 -0.96 -11.12 13.96
N GLN A 466 -2.14 -11.67 13.64
CA GLN A 466 -3.08 -11.11 12.65
C GLN A 466 -2.55 -11.00 11.22
N ASN A 467 -1.88 -12.04 10.74
CA ASN A 467 -1.48 -12.14 9.34
C ASN A 467 -2.42 -13.06 8.52
N ARG A 468 -3.70 -13.08 8.87
CA ARG A 468 -4.74 -13.86 8.16
C ARG A 468 -5.35 -13.01 7.04
N CYS A 469 -5.59 -13.63 5.88
CA CYS A 469 -6.24 -12.99 4.75
C CYS A 469 -7.74 -13.34 4.74
N TRP A 470 -8.59 -12.49 5.33
CA TRP A 470 -10.05 -12.70 5.33
C TRP A 470 -10.64 -12.78 3.93
N SER A 471 -10.08 -12.04 2.97
CA SER A 471 -10.46 -12.14 1.56
C SER A 471 -10.22 -13.55 1.02
N ASP A 472 -9.04 -14.14 1.24
CA ASP A 472 -8.74 -15.48 0.75
C ASP A 472 -9.57 -16.55 1.48
N ILE A 473 -9.85 -16.37 2.78
CA ILE A 473 -10.77 -17.23 3.54
C ILE A 473 -12.16 -17.26 2.88
N ILE A 474 -12.74 -16.09 2.60
CA ILE A 474 -14.07 -15.99 1.97
C ILE A 474 -14.05 -16.56 0.55
N LYS A 475 -13.01 -16.30 -0.22
CA LYS A 475 -12.89 -16.88 -1.56
C LYS A 475 -12.86 -18.39 -1.50
N ALA A 476 -12.09 -18.97 -0.58
CA ALA A 476 -11.92 -20.41 -0.44
C ALA A 476 -13.15 -21.13 0.11
N TYR A 477 -13.87 -20.51 1.05
CA TYR A 477 -14.88 -21.18 1.87
C TYR A 477 -16.28 -20.54 1.85
N GLU A 478 -16.46 -19.46 1.10
CA GLU A 478 -17.69 -18.62 1.03
C GLU A 478 -17.83 -17.61 2.18
N ALA A 479 -18.77 -16.67 2.00
CA ALA A 479 -18.90 -15.47 2.83
C ALA A 479 -19.27 -15.75 4.30
N ASP A 480 -20.02 -16.82 4.57
CA ASP A 480 -20.43 -17.21 5.92
C ASP A 480 -19.31 -17.88 6.73
N CYS A 481 -18.20 -18.23 6.06
CA CYS A 481 -17.05 -18.90 6.62
C CYS A 481 -15.87 -17.94 6.88
N TRP A 482 -16.14 -16.65 7.06
CA TRP A 482 -15.13 -15.60 7.27
C TRP A 482 -14.16 -15.86 8.45
N ASP A 483 -14.57 -16.69 9.39
CA ASP A 483 -13.84 -17.06 10.61
C ASP A 483 -13.13 -18.43 10.51
N PHE A 484 -13.12 -19.04 9.33
CA PHE A 484 -12.39 -20.29 9.05
C PHE A 484 -10.88 -20.06 9.05
N PRO A 485 -10.07 -21.13 9.21
CA PRO A 485 -8.62 -21.02 9.06
C PRO A 485 -8.24 -20.35 7.74
N ASP A 486 -7.15 -19.58 7.74
CA ASP A 486 -6.55 -19.07 6.50
C ASP A 486 -6.20 -20.26 5.59
N PRO A 487 -6.51 -20.22 4.28
CA PRO A 487 -6.22 -21.34 3.37
C PRO A 487 -4.74 -21.77 3.32
N ARG A 488 -3.81 -20.91 3.74
CA ARG A 488 -2.37 -21.25 3.88
C ARG A 488 -2.08 -22.19 5.05
N CYS A 489 -2.97 -22.24 6.05
CA CYS A 489 -2.80 -23.04 7.25
C CYS A 489 -2.84 -24.55 6.97
N LYS A 490 -1.94 -25.32 7.57
CA LYS A 490 -1.93 -26.79 7.50
C LYS A 490 -3.21 -27.44 8.06
N PHE A 491 -3.87 -26.78 8.99
CA PHE A 491 -5.14 -27.22 9.57
C PHE A 491 -6.36 -26.61 8.87
N ALA A 492 -6.19 -25.97 7.72
CA ALA A 492 -7.33 -25.49 6.96
C ALA A 492 -8.10 -26.69 6.37
N PRO A 493 -9.45 -26.66 6.37
CA PRO A 493 -10.22 -27.67 5.63
C PRO A 493 -9.95 -27.56 4.14
N GLU A 494 -10.32 -28.60 3.39
CA GLU A 494 -10.28 -28.56 1.93
C GLU A 494 -11.07 -27.35 1.40
N MET A 495 -10.46 -26.59 0.50
CA MET A 495 -11.08 -25.39 -0.07
C MET A 495 -12.28 -25.81 -0.92
N LYS A 496 -13.44 -25.16 -0.70
CA LYS A 496 -14.60 -25.34 -1.58
C LYS A 496 -14.32 -24.75 -2.97
N ASN A 497 -13.64 -23.61 -3.00
CA ASN A 497 -13.19 -22.95 -4.22
C ASN A 497 -11.67 -22.91 -4.24
N ARG A 498 -11.07 -23.56 -5.23
CA ARG A 498 -9.61 -23.55 -5.40
C ARG A 498 -9.09 -22.16 -5.75
N LEU A 499 -8.07 -21.72 -5.00
CA LEU A 499 -7.42 -20.42 -5.21
C LEU A 499 -6.10 -20.53 -6.00
N ASP A 500 -5.55 -21.73 -6.11
CA ASP A 500 -4.34 -22.06 -6.86
C ASP A 500 -4.60 -22.15 -8.38
N TYR A 501 -3.54 -22.47 -9.13
CA TYR A 501 -3.53 -22.55 -10.60
C TYR A 501 -3.36 -23.98 -11.11
N GLU A 502 -3.67 -24.97 -10.27
CA GLU A 502 -3.62 -26.40 -10.62
C GLU A 502 -4.80 -26.85 -11.48
#